data_AF-A0A957M9F7-F1
#
_entry.id   AF-A0A957M9F7-F1
#
_cell.length_a   1.000
_cell.length_b   1.000
_cell.length_c   1.000
_cell.angle_alpha   90.00
_cell.angle_beta   90.00
_cell.angle_gamma   90.00
#
_symmetry.space_group_name_H-M   'P 1'
#
loop_
_entity.id
_entity.type
_entity.pdbx_description
1 polymer ?
#
loop_
_entity_poly.entity_id
_entity_poly.type
_entity_poly.pdbx_seq_one_letter_code
_entity_poly.pdbx_strand_id
1 'polypeptide(L)' 'MQRGLSSALVMVNEHRFMIDCGEGTQRQLLRTGLGFRRLDKILLTHGHLDHILG' A
#
# COMPACT_ATOMS: atom_id res chain seq x y z
N MET A 1 4.60 18.97 5.98
CA MET A 1 4.55 17.49 5.90
C MET A 1 3.43 17.15 4.91
N GLN A 2 3.76 16.61 3.73
CA GLN A 2 2.75 16.29 2.70
C GLN A 2 2.21 14.88 2.97
N ARG A 3 0.89 14.73 3.01
CA ARG A 3 0.23 13.43 3.12
C ARG A 3 0.06 12.81 1.73
N GLY A 4 0.26 11.50 1.63
CA GLY A 4 -0.09 10.72 0.44
C GLY A 4 -1.58 10.33 0.45
N LEU A 5 -2.00 9.63 -0.62
CA LEU A 5 -3.32 9.01 -0.71
C LEU A 5 -3.42 7.74 0.14
N SER A 6 -4.61 7.12 0.18
CA SER A 6 -4.88 5.97 1.04
C SER A 6 -3.99 4.78 0.70
N SER A 7 -3.19 4.34 1.66
CA SER A 7 -2.48 3.05 1.62
C SER A 7 -1.90 2.76 3.01
N ALA A 8 -2.03 1.51 3.46
CA ALA A 8 -1.39 1.02 4.67
C ALA A 8 -0.80 -0.38 4.46
N LEU A 9 0.41 -0.62 4.95
CA LEU A 9 1.02 -1.95 4.97
C LEU A 9 0.85 -2.56 6.38
N VAL A 10 0.22 -3.73 6.45
CA VAL A 10 0.00 -4.51 7.68
C VAL A 10 0.79 -5.81 7.59
N MET A 11 1.55 -6.12 8.64
CA MET A 11 2.33 -7.36 8.74
C MET A 11 1.72 -8.27 9.81
N VAL A 12 1.41 -9.52 9.45
CA VAL A 12 0.89 -10.54 10.36
C VAL A 12 1.69 -11.82 10.12
N ASN A 13 2.49 -12.22 11.10
CA ASN A 13 3.48 -13.30 10.95
C ASN A 13 4.38 -13.05 9.73
N GLU A 14 4.48 -14.01 8.82
CA GLU A 14 5.28 -13.94 7.59
C GLU A 14 4.54 -13.21 6.44
N HIS A 15 3.27 -12.84 6.63
CA HIS A 15 2.41 -12.28 5.59
C HIS A 15 2.32 -10.76 5.65
N ARG A 16 2.28 -10.14 4.47
CA ARG A 16 2.07 -8.70 4.30
C ARG A 16 0.80 -8.45 3.51
N PHE A 17 -0.01 -7.56 4.05
CA PHE A 17 -1.26 -7.09 3.45
C PHE A 17 -1.15 -5.60 3.20
N MET A 18 -1.56 -5.15 2.02
CA MET A 18 -1.70 -3.73 1.72
C MET A 18 -3.19 -3.39 1.72
N ILE A 19 -3.60 -2.41 2.51
CA ILE A 19 -4.96 -1.88 2.54
C ILE A 19 -4.96 -0.60 1.72
N ASP A 20 -5.69 -0.61 0.61
CA ASP A 20 -5.67 0.39 -0.47
C ASP A 20 -4.29 0.58 -1.12
N CYS A 21 -4.30 1.08 -2.35
CA CYS A 21 -3.12 1.41 -3.12
C CYS A 21 -3.39 2.71 -3.89
N GLY A 22 -3.43 3.83 -3.19
CA GLY A 22 -3.56 5.16 -3.82
C GLY A 22 -2.29 5.55 -4.58
N GLU A 23 -2.41 6.51 -5.51
CA GLU A 23 -1.28 7.00 -6.31
C GLU A 23 -0.07 7.37 -5.43
N GLY A 24 1.11 6.90 -5.82
CA GLY A 24 2.37 7.16 -5.12
C GLY A 24 2.73 6.12 -4.05
N THR A 25 1.83 5.16 -3.75
CA THR A 25 2.08 4.04 -2.83
C THR A 25 3.35 3.27 -3.18
N GLN A 26 3.58 2.99 -4.47
CA GLN A 26 4.79 2.32 -4.93
C GLN A 26 6.08 3.08 -4.57
N ARG A 27 6.07 4.42 -4.70
CA ARG A 27 7.22 5.24 -4.35
C ARG A 27 7.42 5.32 -2.84
N GLN A 28 6.32 5.41 -2.08
CA GLN A 28 6.39 5.41 -0.61
C GLN A 28 6.91 4.07 -0.08
N LEU A 29 6.41 2.95 -0.59
CA LEU A 29 6.84 1.62 -0.19
C LEU A 29 8.33 1.40 -0.48
N LEU A 30 8.83 1.81 -1.64
CA LEU A 30 10.26 1.72 -1.97
C LEU A 30 11.14 2.57 -1.03
N ARG A 31 10.66 3.73 -0.57
CA ARG A 31 11.39 4.57 0.40
C ARG A 31 11.54 3.93 1.78
N THR A 32 10.68 2.97 2.14
CA THR A 32 10.80 2.23 3.41
C THR A 32 11.87 1.15 3.39
N GLY A 33 12.37 0.77 2.20
CA GLY A 33 13.26 -0.39 2.03
C GLY A 33 12.54 -1.75 2.07
N LEU A 34 11.24 -1.80 2.38
CA LEU A 34 10.47 -3.06 2.40
C LEU A 34 10.19 -3.60 1.00
N GLY A 35 9.96 -2.70 0.04
CA GLY A 35 9.57 -3.03 -1.33
C GLY A 35 8.30 -3.88 -1.42
N PHE A 36 8.01 -4.40 -2.61
CA PHE A 36 6.84 -5.24 -2.88
C PHE A 36 7.07 -6.73 -2.61
N ARG A 37 8.29 -7.12 -2.22
CA ARG A 37 8.61 -8.52 -2.01
C ARG A 37 7.81 -9.05 -0.82
N ARG A 38 7.22 -10.23 -0.98
CA ARG A 38 6.32 -10.86 0.02
C ARG A 38 5.06 -10.04 0.32
N LEU A 39 4.58 -9.22 -0.61
CA LEU A 39 3.23 -8.67 -0.53
C LEU A 39 2.24 -9.77 -0.96
N ASP A 40 1.48 -10.32 -0.01
CA ASP A 40 0.59 -11.46 -0.26
C ASP A 40 -0.73 -11.03 -0.90
N LYS A 41 -1.31 -9.94 -0.40
CA LYS A 41 -2.63 -9.46 -0.82
C LYS A 41 -2.76 -7.94 -0.75
N ILE A 42 -3.54 -7.39 -1.67
CA ILE A 42 -4.05 -6.01 -1.61
C ILE A 42 -5.55 -6.08 -1.31
N LEU A 43 -5.98 -5.40 -0.26
CA LEU A 43 -7.36 -5.31 0.19
C LEU A 43 -7.85 -3.90 -0.14
N LEU A 44 -8.83 -3.78 -1.02
CA LEU A 44 -9.41 -2.49 -1.39
C LEU A 44 -10.62 -2.21 -0.51
N THR A 45 -10.66 -1.02 0.08
CA THR A 45 -11.82 -0.59 0.89
C THR A 45 -13.03 -0.32 0.00
N HIS A 46 -12.83 0.35 -1.13
CA HIS A 46 -13.85 0.67 -2.14
C HIS A 46 -13.20 1.12 -3.47
N GLY A 47 -14.02 1.36 -4.50
CA GLY A 47 -13.59 1.64 -5.87
C GLY A 47 -13.33 3.10 -6.22
N HIS A 48 -13.04 3.98 -5.26
CA HIS A 48 -12.62 5.34 -5.60
C HIS A 48 -11.17 5.38 -6.07
N LEU A 49 -10.88 6.30 -6.99
CA LEU A 49 -9.59 6.38 -7.68
C LEU A 49 -8.42 6.65 -6.72
N ASP A 50 -8.64 7.38 -5.64
CA ASP A 50 -7.64 7.66 -4.61
C ASP A 50 -7.26 6.43 -3.76
N HIS A 51 -7.94 5.30 -3.94
CA HIS A 51 -7.66 4.03 -3.28
C HIS A 51 -7.06 2.96 -4.21
N ILE A 52 -7.03 3.16 -5.53
CA ILE A 52 -6.72 2.08 -6.50
C ILE A 52 -5.71 2.44 -7.61
N LEU A 53 -5.21 3.68 -7.68
CA LEU A 53 -4.34 4.16 -8.78
C LEU A 53 -2.82 3.97 -8.55
N GLY A 54 -2.42 3.29 -7.48
CA GLY A 54 -1.03 3.16 -7.00
C GLY A 54 -0.23 2.01 -7.56
#